data_AF-A0A5N7Z8Q9-F1
#
_entry.id   AF-A0A5N7Z8Q9-F1
#
_cell.length_a   1.000
_cell.length_b   1.000
_cell.length_c   1.000
_cell.angle_alpha   90.00
_cell.angle_beta   90.00
_cell.angle_gamma   90.00
#
_symmetry.space_group_name_H-M   'P 1'
#
loop_
_entity.id
_entity.type
_entity.pdbx_description
1 polymer ?
#
loop_
_entity_poly.entity_id
_entity_poly.type
_entity_poly.pdbx_seq_one_letter_code
_entity_poly.pdbx_strand_id
1 'polypeptide(L)' 'MKRIAFTFFRNLLFAVSILFATPIMAQVGIGTTMPDASSLLDMTSTSKGLLTPRMTTAQRTAITSPANGLLVYDTDIKSY' A
#
# COMPACT_ATOMS: atom_id res chain seq x y z
N MET A 1 27.21 19.07 -36.72
CA MET A 1 26.55 17.77 -36.96
C MET A 1 26.65 16.78 -35.79
N LYS A 2 27.82 16.55 -35.16
CA LYS A 2 27.97 15.56 -34.06
C LYS A 2 27.12 15.82 -32.80
N ARG A 3 26.91 17.08 -32.42
CA ARG A 3 26.11 17.45 -31.22
C ARG A 3 24.61 17.15 -31.39
N ILE A 4 24.06 17.36 -32.58
CA ILE A 4 22.64 17.12 -32.90
C ILE A 4 22.35 15.62 -32.93
N ALA A 5 23.23 14.82 -33.56
CA ALA A 5 23.10 13.37 -33.59
C ALA A 5 23.17 12.74 -32.18
N PHE A 6 24.03 13.28 -31.30
CA PHE A 6 24.12 12.81 -29.91
C PHE A 6 22.87 13.11 -29.09
N THR A 7 22.26 14.30 -29.25
CA THR A 7 21.00 14.64 -28.59
C THR A 7 19.85 13.75 -29.08
N PHE A 8 19.80 13.45 -30.38
CA PHE A 8 18.79 12.57 -30.95
C PHE A 8 18.93 11.14 -30.43
N PHE A 9 20.15 10.60 -30.42
CA PHE A 9 20.44 9.26 -29.90
C PHE A 9 20.12 9.14 -28.40
N ARG A 10 20.43 10.17 -27.59
CA ARG A 10 20.08 10.20 -26.17
C ARG A 10 18.56 10.18 -25.95
N ASN A 11 17.81 10.97 -26.70
CA ASN A 11 16.35 11.03 -26.59
C ASN A 11 15.70 9.72 -27.07
N LEU A 12 16.28 9.07 -28.10
CA LEU A 12 15.85 7.76 -28.57
C LEU A 12 16.08 6.68 -27.50
N LEU A 13 17.24 6.66 -26.85
CA LEU A 13 17.52 5.74 -25.75
C LEU A 13 16.54 5.92 -24.58
N PHE A 14 16.21 7.17 -24.23
CA PHE A 14 15.26 7.47 -23.16
C PHE A 14 13.84 6.97 -23.50
N ALA A 15 13.39 7.18 -24.75
CA ALA A 15 12.10 6.71 -25.22
C ALA A 15 12.00 5.17 -25.25
N VAL A 16 13.07 4.47 -25.65
CA VAL A 16 13.13 3.01 -25.63
C VAL A 16 13.05 2.46 -24.21
N SER A 17 13.67 3.13 -23.22
CA SER A 17 13.64 2.69 -21.83
C SER A 17 12.23 2.72 -21.22
N ILE A 18 11.35 3.60 -21.68
CA ILE A 18 9.96 3.71 -21.21
C ILE A 18 9.12 2.50 -21.69
N LEU A 19 9.46 1.89 -22.82
CA LEU A 19 8.75 0.71 -23.36
C LEU A 19 8.97 -0.56 -22.53
N PHE A 20 10.02 -0.60 -21.69
CA PHE A 20 10.32 -1.71 -20.80
C PHE A 20 9.96 -1.43 -19.33
N ALA A 21 9.34 -0.29 -19.04
CA ALA A 21 8.92 0.03 -17.67
C ALA A 21 7.68 -0.81 -17.30
N THR A 22 7.85 -1.74 -16.35
CA THR A 22 6.72 -2.46 -15.77
C THR A 22 5.98 -1.57 -14.77
N PRO A 23 4.64 -1.69 -14.63
CA PRO A 23 3.92 -0.98 -13.59
C PRO A 23 4.42 -1.45 -12.23
N ILE A 24 4.98 -0.51 -11.46
CA ILE A 24 5.41 -0.77 -10.08
C ILE A 24 4.15 -0.64 -9.21
N MET A 25 3.61 -1.78 -8.77
CA MET A 25 2.51 -1.80 -7.79
C MET A 25 3.08 -1.52 -6.40
N ALA A 26 2.64 -0.44 -5.76
CA ALA A 26 3.05 -0.07 -4.40
C ALA A 26 2.17 -0.79 -3.35
N GLN A 27 2.16 -2.12 -3.35
CA GLN A 27 1.52 -2.93 -2.31
C GLN A 27 2.41 -3.01 -1.07
N VAL A 28 1.81 -2.93 0.12
CA VAL A 28 2.56 -3.01 1.38
C VAL A 28 2.58 -4.47 1.84
N GLY A 29 3.75 -5.10 1.79
CA GLY A 29 3.99 -6.39 2.41
C GLY A 29 4.67 -6.23 3.77
N ILE A 30 4.12 -6.85 4.82
CA ILE A 30 4.78 -6.96 6.13
C ILE A 30 5.01 -8.44 6.45
N GLY A 31 6.28 -8.85 6.53
CA GLY A 31 6.63 -10.25 6.76
C GLY A 31 6.46 -11.16 5.54
N THR A 32 6.17 -10.60 4.36
CA THR A 32 6.15 -11.30 3.06
C THR A 32 6.82 -10.44 1.98
N THR A 33 7.53 -11.08 1.06
CA THR A 33 8.10 -10.46 -0.15
C THR A 33 7.20 -10.64 -1.37
N MET A 34 6.16 -11.47 -1.25
CA MET A 34 5.18 -11.74 -2.30
C MET A 34 3.77 -11.49 -1.74
N PRO A 35 3.36 -10.23 -1.52
CA PRO A 35 1.99 -9.90 -1.16
C PRO A 35 1.00 -10.45 -2.20
N ASP A 36 -0.17 -10.91 -1.75
CA ASP A 36 -1.23 -11.31 -2.66
C ASP A 36 -1.59 -10.15 -3.59
N ALA A 37 -1.72 -10.44 -4.90
CA ALA A 37 -1.95 -9.42 -5.92
C ALA A 37 -3.29 -8.67 -5.77
N SER A 38 -4.24 -9.23 -5.02
CA SER A 38 -5.52 -8.60 -4.70
C SER A 38 -5.50 -7.72 -3.44
N SER A 39 -4.36 -7.66 -2.73
CA SER A 39 -4.23 -6.95 -1.46
C SER A 39 -3.54 -5.59 -1.60
N LEU A 40 -4.00 -4.59 -0.83
CA LEU A 40 -3.27 -3.34 -0.63
C LEU A 40 -2.23 -3.45 0.50
N LEU A 41 -2.55 -4.25 1.52
CA LEU A 41 -1.69 -4.61 2.64
C LEU A 41 -1.81 -6.12 2.86
N ASP A 42 -0.68 -6.82 2.78
CA ASP A 42 -0.56 -8.24 3.13
C ASP A 42 0.40 -8.41 4.31
N MET A 43 -0.02 -9.15 5.32
CA MET A 43 0.76 -9.38 6.52
C MET A 43 0.84 -10.87 6.83
N THR A 44 2.05 -11.41 6.85
CA THR A 44 2.31 -12.79 7.24
C THR A 44 3.11 -12.84 8.53
N SER A 45 2.61 -13.54 9.54
CA SER A 45 3.34 -13.81 10.78
C SER A 45 2.78 -15.06 11.46
N THR A 46 3.65 -15.81 12.14
CA THR A 46 3.25 -16.97 12.98
C THR A 46 3.18 -16.61 14.47
N SER A 47 3.63 -15.40 14.86
CA SER A 47 3.78 -15.01 16.28
C SER A 47 3.28 -13.61 16.61
N LYS A 48 2.90 -12.80 15.61
CA LYS A 48 2.36 -11.44 15.79
C LYS A 48 1.05 -11.28 15.04
N GLY A 49 0.23 -10.33 15.47
CA GLY A 49 -1.01 -9.94 14.81
C GLY A 49 -1.06 -8.44 14.51
N LEU A 50 -2.17 -8.01 13.88
CA LEU A 50 -2.46 -6.59 13.70
C LEU A 50 -3.11 -6.04 14.98
N LEU A 51 -2.52 -4.98 15.55
CA LEU A 51 -3.16 -4.24 16.62
C LEU A 51 -3.95 -3.06 16.01
N THR A 52 -5.27 -3.21 15.93
CA THR A 52 -6.18 -2.14 15.47
C THR A 52 -6.33 -1.06 16.55
N PRO A 53 -6.81 0.16 16.19
CA PRO A 53 -7.12 1.18 17.18
C PRO A 53 -8.08 0.66 18.26
N ARG A 54 -7.78 0.98 19.53
CA ARG A 54 -8.55 0.56 20.71
C ARG A 54 -9.15 1.78 21.36
N MET A 55 -10.45 1.73 21.66
CA MET A 55 -11.19 2.87 22.20
C MET A 55 -12.42 2.42 23.00
N THR A 56 -13.00 3.31 23.80
CA THR A 56 -14.25 3.04 24.54
C THR A 56 -15.46 3.00 23.60
N THR A 57 -16.59 2.49 24.07
CA THR A 57 -17.84 2.50 23.29
C THR A 57 -18.27 3.92 22.93
N ALA A 58 -18.11 4.85 23.86
CA ALA A 58 -18.42 6.26 23.63
C ALA A 58 -17.54 6.87 22.52
N GLN A 59 -16.24 6.55 22.49
CA GLN A 59 -15.33 7.03 21.44
C GLN A 59 -15.65 6.38 20.08
N ARG A 60 -15.96 5.09 20.07
CA ARG A 60 -16.33 4.35 18.85
C ARG A 60 -17.61 4.90 18.22
N THR A 61 -18.64 5.11 19.03
CA THR A 61 -19.94 5.65 18.59
C THR A 61 -19.84 7.13 18.18
N ALA A 62 -18.84 7.86 18.66
CA ALA A 62 -18.58 9.25 18.28
C ALA A 62 -17.87 9.41 16.92
N ILE A 63 -17.41 8.33 16.27
CA ILE A 63 -16.83 8.40 14.92
C ILE A 63 -17.93 8.80 13.92
N THR A 64 -17.80 9.98 13.34
CA THR A 64 -18.74 10.48 12.34
C THR A 64 -18.43 9.92 10.96
N SER A 65 -19.46 9.41 10.26
CA SER A 65 -19.34 8.82 8.91
C SER A 65 -18.21 7.79 8.76
N PRO A 66 -18.21 6.70 9.55
CA PRO A 66 -17.15 5.69 9.44
C PRO A 66 -17.12 5.07 8.04
N ALA A 67 -15.92 4.89 7.49
CA ALA A 67 -15.75 4.19 6.23
C ALA A 67 -16.25 2.74 6.34
N ASN A 68 -16.80 2.21 5.24
CA ASN A 68 -17.19 0.80 5.17
C ASN A 68 -15.97 -0.09 5.43
N GLY A 69 -16.10 -1.03 6.37
CA GLY A 69 -15.01 -1.92 6.77
C GLY A 69 -14.00 -1.34 7.76
N LEU A 70 -14.26 -0.17 8.37
CA LEU A 70 -13.41 0.38 9.43
C LEU A 70 -13.34 -0.58 10.65
N LEU A 71 -12.14 -1.07 10.94
CA LEU A 71 -11.87 -1.97 12.07
C LEU A 71 -11.34 -1.20 13.28
N VAL A 72 -12.02 -1.32 14.41
CA VAL A 72 -11.61 -0.79 15.71
C VAL A 72 -12.01 -1.77 16.79
N TYR A 73 -11.25 -1.86 17.88
CA TYR A 73 -11.60 -2.70 19.02
C TYR A 73 -12.18 -1.85 20.15
N ASP A 74 -13.38 -2.21 20.60
CA ASP A 74 -14.07 -1.60 21.73
C ASP A 74 -13.57 -2.23 23.04
N THR A 75 -12.99 -1.40 23.91
CA THR A 75 -12.39 -1.84 25.17
C THR A 75 -13.40 -2.06 26.30
N ASP A 76 -14.59 -1.47 26.22
CA ASP A 76 -15.61 -1.58 27.27
C ASP A 76 -16.34 -2.92 27.16
N ILE A 77 -16.76 -3.26 25.94
CA ILE A 77 -17.50 -4.50 25.64
C ILE A 77 -16.59 -5.62 25.11
N LYS A 78 -15.29 -5.35 24.94
CA LYS A 78 -14.27 -6.31 24.50
C LYS A 78 -14.55 -6.95 23.14
N SER A 79 -15.09 -6.18 22.20
CA SER A 79 -15.44 -6.65 20.86
C SER A 79 -14.80 -5.80 19.76
N TYR A 80 -14.56 -6.40 18.60
CA TYR A 80 -14.29 -5.65 17.37
C TYR A 80 -15.54 -4.96 16.83
#